data_AF-A0A5C6DSQ8-F1
#
_entry.id   AF-A0A5C6DSQ8-F1
#
_cell.length_a   1.000
_cell.length_b   1.000
_cell.length_c   1.000
_cell.angle_alpha   90.00
_cell.angle_beta   90.00
_cell.angle_gamma   90.00
#
_symmetry.space_group_name_H-M   'P 1'
#
loop_
_entity.id
_entity.type
_entity.pdbx_description
1 polymer ?
#
loop_
_entity_poly.entity_id
_entity_poly.type
_entity_poly.pdbx_seq_one_letter_code
_entity_poly.pdbx_strand_id
1 'polypeptide(L)'
;MMSKGRILDIKTKFEAANLRVMLPDGISDLFDVQNEVIRWLVVDESSEKGVEIEFHLFDDLGGPTTKLTDILYVVSTDRKAKLYFDKRESSEWREGLTKFVNQIKSMVVV
;
A
#
# COMPACT_ATOMS: atom_id res chain seq x y z
N MET A 1 -15.66 -7.15 -0.77
CA MET A 1 -15.50 -5.79 -1.35
C MET A 1 -14.16 -5.72 -2.06
N MET A 2 -14.09 -5.26 -3.31
CA MET A 2 -12.89 -5.41 -4.17
C MET A 2 -11.64 -4.66 -3.67
N SER A 3 -11.79 -3.54 -2.95
CA SER A 3 -10.64 -2.77 -2.46
C SER A 3 -9.90 -3.41 -1.29
N LYS A 4 -10.62 -4.02 -0.33
CA LYS A 4 -9.98 -4.82 0.73
C LYS A 4 -9.15 -5.96 0.13
N GLY A 5 -9.64 -6.59 -0.94
CA GLY A 5 -8.90 -7.64 -1.66
C GLY A 5 -7.57 -7.15 -2.21
N ARG A 6 -7.55 -5.97 -2.85
CA ARG A 6 -6.33 -5.37 -3.42
C ARG A 6 -5.31 -4.95 -2.34
N ILE A 7 -5.78 -4.37 -1.24
CA ILE A 7 -4.93 -4.07 -0.09
C ILE A 7 -4.30 -5.35 0.48
N LEU A 8 -5.10 -6.42 0.62
CA LEU A 8 -4.60 -7.71 1.07
C LEU A 8 -3.61 -8.33 0.06
N ASP A 9 -3.84 -8.20 -1.24
CA ASP A 9 -2.88 -8.66 -2.26
C ASP A 9 -1.53 -7.96 -2.12
N ILE A 10 -1.54 -6.64 -1.86
CA ILE A 10 -0.32 -5.86 -1.60
C ILE A 10 0.40 -6.41 -0.37
N LYS A 11 -0.31 -6.58 0.75
CA LYS A 11 0.26 -7.17 1.98
C LYS A 11 0.85 -8.55 1.72
N THR A 12 0.11 -9.45 1.08
CA THR A 12 0.57 -10.81 0.77
C THR A 12 1.79 -10.80 -0.15
N LYS A 13 1.90 -9.85 -1.10
CA LYS A 13 3.10 -9.74 -1.92
C LYS A 13 4.30 -9.14 -1.21
N PHE A 14 4.11 -8.25 -0.24
CA PHE A 14 5.20 -7.85 0.65
C PHE A 14 5.70 -9.05 1.46
N GLU A 15 4.81 -9.81 2.09
CA GLU A 15 5.19 -10.98 2.89
C GLU A 15 5.93 -12.04 2.06
N ALA A 16 5.47 -12.31 0.84
CA ALA A 16 6.15 -13.22 -0.09
C ALA A 16 7.53 -12.69 -0.55
N ALA A 17 7.81 -11.41 -0.36
CA ALA A 17 9.09 -10.78 -0.69
C ALA A 17 10.02 -10.64 0.53
N ASN A 18 9.68 -11.25 1.67
CA ASN A 18 10.30 -11.09 3.00
C ASN A 18 10.21 -9.67 3.56
N LEU A 19 9.15 -8.95 3.19
CA LEU A 19 8.84 -7.64 3.74
C LEU A 19 7.66 -7.75 4.70
N ARG A 20 7.78 -7.14 5.87
CA ARG A 20 6.74 -7.11 6.88
C ARG A 20 6.03 -5.76 6.87
N VAL A 21 4.70 -5.81 6.95
CA VAL A 21 3.87 -4.62 7.15
C VAL A 21 3.68 -4.40 8.65
N MET A 22 4.07 -3.22 9.12
CA MET A 22 3.85 -2.70 10.46
C MET A 22 2.87 -1.53 10.40
N LEU A 23 2.05 -1.40 11.44
CA LEU A 23 1.13 -0.28 11.59
C LEU A 23 1.80 0.80 12.45
N PRO A 24 1.64 2.09 12.11
CA PRO A 24 2.07 3.19 12.97
C PRO A 24 1.44 3.13 14.37
N ASP A 25 2.11 3.73 15.35
CA ASP A 25 1.59 3.82 16.72
C ASP A 25 0.19 4.45 16.76
N GLY A 26 -0.70 3.84 17.54
CA GLY A 26 -2.10 4.27 17.64
C GLY A 26 -3.04 3.68 16.58
N ILE A 27 -2.51 2.98 15.57
CA ILE A 27 -3.32 2.27 14.56
C ILE A 27 -3.31 0.77 14.85
N SER A 28 -4.50 0.20 15.05
CA SER A 28 -4.69 -1.24 15.31
C SER A 28 -5.34 -2.00 14.16
N ASP A 29 -5.86 -1.28 13.15
CA ASP A 29 -6.51 -1.86 11.97
C ASP A 29 -5.69 -1.55 10.70
N LEU A 30 -5.43 -2.58 9.91
CA LEU A 30 -4.78 -2.51 8.60
C LEU A 30 -5.53 -1.59 7.62
N PHE A 31 -6.84 -1.40 7.84
CA PHE A 31 -7.72 -0.60 7.01
C PHE A 31 -8.08 0.77 7.63
N ASP A 32 -7.42 1.17 8.72
CA ASP A 32 -7.73 2.43 9.38
C ASP A 32 -7.40 3.64 8.49
N VAL A 33 -8.41 4.50 8.28
CA VAL A 33 -8.29 5.70 7.43
C VAL A 33 -8.16 6.92 8.32
N GLN A 34 -7.04 7.63 8.20
CA GLN A 34 -6.74 8.85 8.96
C GLN A 34 -6.35 9.98 8.00
N ASN A 35 -7.18 11.02 7.93
CA ASN A 35 -7.04 12.12 6.96
C ASN A 35 -6.94 11.57 5.52
N GLU A 36 -7.97 10.84 5.09
CA GLU A 36 -8.10 10.30 3.72
C GLU A 36 -6.98 9.33 3.31
N VAL A 37 -6.19 8.86 4.27
CA VAL A 37 -5.02 8.01 4.02
C VAL A 37 -4.97 6.82 4.97
N ILE A 38 -4.62 5.65 4.44
CA ILE A 38 -4.16 4.50 5.25
C ILE A 38 -2.63 4.51 5.20
N ARG A 39 -1.97 4.42 6.36
CA ARG A 39 -0.50 4.46 6.47
C ARG A 39 0.04 3.13 6.94
N TRP A 40 1.01 2.59 6.21
CA TRP A 40 1.75 1.40 6.60
C TRP A 40 3.24 1.68 6.59
N LEU A 41 3.96 1.08 7.54
CA LEU A 41 5.41 0.98 7.50
C LEU A 41 5.79 -0.39 6.94
N VAL A 42 6.54 -0.43 5.83
CA VAL A 42 7.04 -1.66 5.23
C VAL A 42 8.51 -1.81 5.58
N VAL A 43 8.88 -2.89 6.27
CA VAL A 43 10.24 -3.17 6.71
C VAL A 43 10.75 -4.47 6.09
N ASP A 44 12.05 -4.54 5.78
CA ASP A 44 12.70 -5.83 5.54
C ASP A 44 13.02 -6.46 6.89
N GLU A 45 12.60 -7.71 7.13
CA GLU A 45 12.89 -8.41 8.39
C GLU A 45 14.40 -8.56 8.64
N SER A 46 15.21 -8.50 7.58
CA SER A 46 16.67 -8.62 7.65
C SER A 46 17.38 -7.30 7.94
N SER A 47 16.67 -6.17 7.97
CA SER A 47 17.26 -4.84 8.13
C SER A 47 16.45 -3.96 9.08
N GLU A 48 17.09 -2.95 9.69
CA GLU A 48 16.37 -1.93 10.48
C GLU A 48 15.74 -0.83 9.60
N LYS A 49 15.78 -0.96 8.27
CA LYS A 49 15.26 0.04 7.33
C LYS A 49 13.80 -0.24 7.00
N GLY A 50 13.01 0.82 7.03
CA GLY A 50 11.60 0.81 6.65
C GLY A 50 11.27 1.93 5.67
N VAL A 51 10.25 1.71 4.86
CA VAL A 51 9.64 2.70 3.98
C VAL A 51 8.16 2.81 4.34
N GLU A 52 7.71 4.02 4.59
CA GLU A 52 6.29 4.29 4.78
C GLU A 52 5.59 4.39 3.42
N ILE A 53 4.41 3.77 3.34
CA ILE A 53 3.51 3.85 2.19
C ILE A 53 2.14 4.35 2.62
N GLU A 54 1.50 5.06 1.70
CA GLU A 54 0.22 5.71 1.90
C GLU A 54 -0.78 5.26 0.83
N PHE A 55 -1.94 4.77 1.25
CA PHE A 55 -3.09 4.53 0.37
C PHE A 55 -3.96 5.78 0.40
N HIS A 56 -4.18 6.41 -0.75
CA HIS A 56 -4.92 7.68 -0.84
C HIS A 56 -6.35 7.43 -1.32
N LEU A 57 -7.31 8.00 -0.59
CA LEU A 57 -8.74 7.88 -0.82
C LEU A 57 -9.34 9.22 -1.29
N PHE A 58 -10.20 9.17 -2.32
CA PHE A 58 -10.91 10.35 -2.84
C PHE A 58 -12.33 9.96 -3.23
N ASP A 59 -13.34 10.71 -2.77
CA ASP A 59 -14.70 10.49 -3.27
C ASP A 59 -14.83 10.84 -4.77
N ASP A 60 -16.01 10.58 -5.34
CA ASP A 60 -16.29 10.82 -6.77
C ASP A 60 -16.08 12.29 -7.22
N LEU A 61 -16.01 13.23 -6.29
CA LEU A 61 -15.78 14.66 -6.51
C LEU A 61 -14.40 15.14 -6.03
N GLY A 62 -13.52 14.23 -5.60
CA GLY A 62 -12.21 14.56 -5.05
C GLY A 62 -12.24 15.06 -3.60
N GLY A 63 -13.37 14.92 -2.92
CA GLY A 63 -13.58 15.30 -1.53
C GLY A 63 -13.11 14.24 -0.51
N PRO A 64 -13.12 14.61 0.79
CA PRO A 64 -12.75 13.72 1.89
C PRO A 64 -13.63 12.47 1.97
N THR A 65 -13.01 11.30 2.19
CA THR A 65 -13.73 10.04 2.35
C THR A 65 -12.99 9.05 3.23
N THR A 66 -13.75 8.14 3.83
CA THR A 66 -13.26 7.00 4.61
C THR A 66 -13.63 5.66 3.99
N LYS A 67 -14.31 5.66 2.84
CA LYS A 67 -14.75 4.42 2.19
C LYS A 67 -13.59 3.79 1.45
N LEU A 68 -13.19 2.58 1.83
CA LEU A 68 -12.11 1.83 1.16
C LEU A 68 -12.35 1.61 -0.34
N THR A 69 -13.58 1.68 -0.81
CA THR A 69 -13.91 1.64 -2.25
C THR A 69 -13.26 2.76 -3.04
N ASP A 70 -12.95 3.86 -2.36
CA ASP A 70 -12.50 5.13 -2.92
C ASP A 70 -10.96 5.24 -2.95
N ILE A 71 -10.25 4.15 -2.61
CA ILE A 71 -8.80 4.07 -2.76
C ILE A 71 -8.44 4.10 -4.25
N LEU A 72 -7.64 5.09 -4.63
CA LEU A 72 -7.22 5.29 -6.01
C LEU A 72 -5.81 4.76 -6.29
N TYR A 73 -4.89 4.93 -5.33
CA TYR A 73 -3.52 4.48 -5.45
C TYR A 73 -2.86 4.27 -4.08
N VAL A 74 -1.74 3.56 -4.11
CA VAL A 74 -0.76 3.51 -3.02
C VAL A 74 0.56 4.12 -3.49
N VAL A 75 1.27 4.83 -2.62
CA VAL A 75 2.52 5.52 -2.92
C VAL A 75 3.48 5.47 -1.74
N SER A 76 4.80 5.41 -1.98
CA SER A 76 5.79 5.65 -0.92
C SER A 76 5.77 7.12 -0.49
N THR A 77 6.09 7.41 0.78
CA THR A 77 6.12 8.79 1.28
C THR A 77 7.12 9.68 0.54
N ASP A 78 8.22 9.11 0.03
CA ASP A 78 9.20 9.80 -0.82
C ASP A 78 8.78 9.92 -2.31
N ARG A 79 7.59 9.40 -2.65
CA ARG A 79 6.96 9.40 -3.97
C ARG A 79 7.73 8.70 -5.10
N LYS A 80 8.71 7.86 -4.77
CA LYS A 80 9.49 7.09 -5.76
C LYS A 80 8.79 5.82 -6.26
N ALA A 81 7.89 5.24 -5.47
CA ALA A 81 7.12 4.06 -5.84
C ALA A 81 5.62 4.38 -5.78
N LYS A 82 4.86 4.07 -6.83
CA LYS A 82 3.41 4.29 -6.90
C LYS A 82 2.72 3.15 -7.65
N LEU A 83 1.54 2.77 -7.18
CA LEU A 83 0.67 1.78 -7.81
C LEU A 83 -0.78 2.28 -7.81
N TYR A 84 -1.38 2.37 -9.00
CA TYR A 84 -2.80 2.67 -9.16
C TYR A 84 -3.66 1.41 -8.96
N PHE A 85 -4.85 1.59 -8.40
CA PHE A 85 -5.77 0.51 -8.09
C PHE A 85 -6.61 0.12 -9.31
N ASP A 86 -6.06 -0.76 -10.13
CA ASP A 86 -6.76 -1.37 -11.27
C ASP A 86 -7.72 -2.51 -10.87
N LYS A 87 -8.37 -3.11 -11.86
CA LYS A 87 -9.20 -4.31 -11.68
C LYS A 87 -8.31 -5.46 -11.19
N ARG A 88 -8.68 -6.08 -10.07
CA ARG A 88 -7.86 -7.09 -9.37
C ARG A 88 -7.37 -8.26 -10.25
N GLU A 89 -8.19 -8.71 -11.21
CA GLU A 89 -7.83 -9.84 -12.08
C GLU A 89 -7.09 -9.42 -13.37
N SER A 90 -6.84 -8.12 -13.55
CA SER A 90 -6.20 -7.63 -14.77
C SER A 90 -4.69 -7.88 -14.78
N SER A 91 -4.12 -8.00 -15.97
CA SER A 91 -2.68 -8.10 -16.19
C SER A 91 -1.96 -6.88 -15.62
N GLU A 92 -2.55 -5.70 -15.81
CA GLU A 92 -2.00 -4.41 -15.38
C GLU A 92 -1.86 -4.36 -13.85
N TRP A 93 -2.87 -4.83 -13.12
CA TRP A 93 -2.79 -4.92 -11.65
C TRP A 93 -1.65 -5.84 -11.20
N ARG A 94 -1.57 -7.04 -11.78
CA ARG A 94 -0.56 -8.04 -11.39
C ARG A 94 0.86 -7.56 -11.67
N GLU A 95 1.09 -7.02 -12.87
CA GLU A 95 2.39 -6.47 -13.24
C GLU A 95 2.76 -5.23 -12.43
N GLY A 96 1.81 -4.32 -12.24
CA GLY A 96 1.98 -3.11 -11.44
C GLY A 96 2.33 -3.45 -10.00
N LEU A 97 1.62 -4.41 -9.41
CA LEU A 97 1.88 -4.90 -8.06
C LEU A 97 3.29 -5.47 -7.91
N THR A 98 3.72 -6.33 -8.84
CA THR A 98 5.08 -6.87 -8.83
C THR A 98 6.13 -5.77 -8.95
N LYS A 99 5.95 -4.80 -9.86
CA LYS A 99 6.86 -3.65 -10.03
C LYS A 99 6.94 -2.81 -8.75
N PHE A 100 5.80 -2.48 -8.17
CA PHE A 100 5.71 -1.69 -6.94
C PHE A 100 6.42 -2.37 -5.77
N VAL A 101 6.17 -3.66 -5.54
CA VAL A 101 6.83 -4.41 -4.45
C VAL A 101 8.34 -4.49 -4.66
N ASN A 102 8.81 -4.68 -5.89
CA ASN A 102 10.24 -4.68 -6.19
C ASN A 102 10.88 -3.31 -5.96
N GLN A 103 10.20 -2.21 -6.30
CA GLN A 103 10.67 -0.86 -6.01
C GLN A 103 10.79 -0.62 -4.50
N ILE A 104 9.75 -0.95 -3.72
CA ILE A 104 9.79 -0.82 -2.26
C ILE A 104 10.92 -1.67 -1.68
N LYS A 105 11.08 -2.92 -2.14
CA LYS A 105 12.17 -3.80 -1.70
C LYS A 105 13.54 -3.18 -1.93
N SER A 106 13.78 -2.58 -3.10
CA SER A 106 15.05 -1.91 -3.39
C SER A 106 15.33 -0.68 -2.52
N MET A 107 14.29 -0.10 -1.90
CA MET A 107 14.42 1.06 -1.02
C MET A 107 14.75 0.68 0.42
N VAL A 108 14.38 -0.52 0.86
CA VAL A 108 14.63 -1.03 2.22
C VAL A 108 15.86 -1.94 2.30
N VAL A 109 16.13 -2.73 1.26
CA VAL A 109 17.33 -3.57 1.15
C VAL A 109 18.48 -2.71 0.59
N VAL A 110 19.36 -2.24 1.46
CA VAL A 110 20.58 -1.49 1.10
C VAL A 110 21.80 -2.15 1.73
#